data_AF-Q32EI1-F1
#
_entry.id   AF-Q32EI1-F1
#
_cell.length_a   1.000
_cell.length_b   1.000
_cell.length_c   1.000
_cell.angle_alpha   90.00
_cell.angle_beta   90.00
_cell.angle_gamma   90.00
#
_symmetry.space_group_name_H-M   'P 1'
#
loop_
_entity.id
_entity.type
_entity.pdbx_description
1 polymer ?
#
loop_
_entity_poly.entity_id
_entity_poly.type
_entity_poly.pdbx_seq_one_letter_code
_entity_poly.pdbx_strand_id
1 'polypeptide(L)'
;MEYASWHWIFLINIPVGIIGAIATLMLMPNYTMQTRRFDLSGFLLLAVGMAVLTLALDGSKGTGLSPLAIAGLVAVGVVALVLYLLHARNNNRALFSLKLFRTRTFSLGLAGGFAGRIGSGMLPFMTPVFLQIGLGFSPFHAGLMMIPMVLGSMGMKRIVVQVVNHFGYRRVLVATTLGLSLVTLLFMTTALLGWYYVLPFVLFLQGMVNSTRFSSMNTLTLKDLPDNLASSGNSLLSMIMQLSMSIGVTIAGLLLGLFGSQHVSVDSGTTKPSLCTPGLAWRLSSPFRRSSLPECQTIRIKTWLFRVEKGARNEVLAARYYRQTVSGDFRHLHCLADQYALGGAYQF
;
A
#
# COMPACT_ATOMS: atom_id res chain seq x y z
N MET A 1 15.31 21.02 5.25
CA MET A 1 14.42 22.01 5.89
C MET A 1 14.74 23.43 5.39
N GLU A 2 15.44 23.59 4.26
CA GLU A 2 16.13 24.85 3.94
C GLU A 2 15.34 25.88 3.13
N TYR A 3 14.22 25.55 2.47
CA TYR A 3 13.51 26.55 1.64
C TYR A 3 11.98 26.62 1.78
N ALA A 4 11.34 25.76 2.58
CA ALA A 4 9.91 25.89 2.86
C ALA A 4 9.50 25.14 4.14
N SER A 5 8.61 25.73 4.94
CA SER A 5 7.96 25.02 6.03
C SER A 5 7.05 23.92 5.47
N TRP A 6 6.93 22.81 6.20
CA TRP A 6 6.15 21.62 5.83
C TRP A 6 4.69 21.93 5.42
N HIS A 7 4.13 23.06 5.86
CA HIS A 7 2.80 23.55 5.51
C HIS A 7 2.62 23.72 3.99
N TRP A 8 3.66 24.13 3.24
CA TRP A 8 3.56 24.30 1.79
C TRP A 8 3.26 22.99 1.06
N ILE A 9 3.77 21.87 1.56
CA ILE A 9 3.48 20.54 1.01
C ILE A 9 1.99 20.22 1.17
N PHE A 10 1.36 20.66 2.26
CA PHE A 10 -0.09 20.53 2.45
C PHE A 10 -0.90 21.52 1.61
N LEU A 11 -0.44 22.77 1.50
CA LEU A 11 -1.08 23.80 0.68
C LEU A 11 -1.11 23.40 -0.80
N ILE A 12 -0.04 22.79 -1.35
CA ILE A 12 0.00 22.28 -2.72
C ILE A 12 -1.06 21.19 -2.97
N ASN A 13 -1.43 20.42 -1.94
CA ASN A 13 -2.49 19.42 -2.06
C ASN A 13 -3.91 20.03 -2.11
N ILE A 14 -4.11 21.27 -1.62
CA ILE A 14 -5.44 21.91 -1.56
C ILE A 14 -6.00 22.22 -2.97
N PRO A 15 -5.26 22.90 -3.89
CA PRO A 15 -5.75 23.13 -5.25
C PRO A 15 -6.11 21.85 -5.99
N VAL A 16 -5.26 20.82 -5.90
CA VAL A 16 -5.52 19.50 -6.50
C VAL A 16 -6.77 18.85 -5.90
N GLY A 17 -7.00 19.04 -4.59
CA GLY A 17 -8.21 18.60 -3.90
C GLY A 17 -9.47 19.30 -4.39
N ILE A 18 -9.43 20.62 -4.54
CA ILE A 18 -10.55 21.44 -5.05
C ILE A 18 -10.89 21.04 -6.48
N ILE A 19 -9.89 20.96 -7.37
CA ILE A 19 -10.08 20.53 -8.76
C ILE A 19 -10.70 19.13 -8.81
N GLY A 20 -10.22 18.21 -7.97
CA GLY A 20 -10.78 16.86 -7.87
C GLY A 20 -12.22 16.83 -7.36
N ALA A 21 -12.61 17.72 -6.45
CA ALA A 21 -13.98 17.84 -5.96
C ALA A 21 -14.92 18.38 -7.05
N ILE A 22 -14.52 19.46 -7.74
CA ILE A 22 -15.26 20.04 -8.87
C ILE A 22 -15.45 18.99 -9.96
N ALA A 23 -14.38 18.30 -10.38
CA ALA A 23 -14.45 17.27 -11.40
C ALA A 23 -15.35 16.09 -10.99
N THR A 24 -15.35 15.69 -9.71
CA THR A 24 -16.24 14.63 -9.24
C THR A 24 -17.71 15.06 -9.31
N LEU A 25 -18.04 16.30 -8.93
CA LEU A 25 -19.40 16.83 -9.00
C LEU A 25 -19.89 16.97 -10.45
N MET A 26 -19.00 17.29 -11.39
CA MET A 26 -19.36 17.48 -12.80
C MET A 26 -19.40 16.17 -13.61
N LEU A 27 -18.51 15.21 -13.34
CA LEU A 27 -18.33 14.03 -14.20
C LEU A 27 -18.88 12.73 -13.61
N MET A 28 -19.12 12.63 -12.29
CA MET A 28 -19.54 11.36 -11.66
C MET A 28 -21.05 11.12 -11.83
N PRO A 29 -21.50 10.12 -12.61
CA PRO A 29 -22.92 9.82 -12.73
C PRO A 29 -23.43 9.15 -11.44
N ASN A 30 -24.66 9.49 -11.06
CA ASN A 30 -25.33 8.92 -9.89
C ASN A 30 -25.85 7.50 -10.18
N TYR A 31 -25.00 6.49 -10.04
CA TYR A 31 -25.43 5.09 -10.10
C TYR A 31 -26.07 4.65 -8.77
N THR A 32 -27.40 4.56 -8.74
CA THR A 32 -28.12 3.94 -7.62
C THR A 32 -28.18 2.43 -7.83
N MET A 33 -27.25 1.69 -7.23
CA MET A 33 -27.34 0.22 -7.18
C MET A 33 -28.23 -0.19 -5.99
N GLN A 34 -29.00 -1.28 -6.15
CA GLN A 34 -29.85 -1.83 -5.09
C GLN A 34 -29.02 -2.15 -3.83
N THR A 35 -29.26 -1.40 -2.75
CA THR A 35 -28.49 -1.56 -1.51
C THR A 35 -28.92 -2.83 -0.76
N ARG A 36 -27.98 -3.71 -0.47
CA ARG A 36 -28.20 -4.80 0.51
C ARG A 36 -28.27 -4.19 1.91
N ARG A 37 -29.17 -4.68 2.78
CA ARG A 37 -29.20 -4.28 4.21
C ARG A 37 -27.83 -4.56 4.86
N PHE A 38 -27.28 -3.55 5.54
CA PHE A 38 -25.94 -3.58 6.13
C PHE A 38 -25.90 -4.45 7.41
N ASP A 39 -24.89 -5.32 7.52
CA ASP A 39 -24.65 -6.16 8.70
C ASP A 39 -23.83 -5.39 9.74
N LEU A 40 -24.52 -4.65 10.61
CA LEU A 40 -23.89 -3.78 11.61
C LEU A 40 -23.13 -4.58 12.68
N SER A 41 -23.62 -5.75 13.09
CA SER A 41 -22.95 -6.59 14.10
C SER A 41 -21.67 -7.21 13.55
N GLY A 42 -21.72 -7.78 12.33
CA GLY A 42 -20.53 -8.28 11.66
C GLY A 42 -19.49 -7.19 11.39
N PHE A 43 -19.94 -5.99 11.01
CA PHE A 43 -19.07 -4.83 10.84
C PHE A 43 -18.37 -4.42 12.15
N LEU A 44 -19.11 -4.30 13.26
CA LEU A 44 -18.52 -3.92 14.56
C LEU A 44 -17.50 -4.95 15.05
N LEU A 45 -17.79 -6.25 14.95
CA LEU A 45 -16.85 -7.31 15.30
C LEU A 45 -15.55 -7.21 14.50
N LEU A 46 -15.67 -7.00 13.18
CA LEU A 46 -14.51 -6.84 12.31
C LEU A 46 -13.75 -5.55 12.55
N ALA A 47 -14.44 -4.44 12.77
CA ALA A 47 -13.82 -3.15 13.04
C ALA A 47 -13.04 -3.17 14.36
N VAL A 48 -13.63 -3.72 15.42
CA VAL A 48 -12.97 -3.91 16.72
C VAL A 48 -11.80 -4.88 16.58
N GLY A 49 -12.00 -6.03 15.94
CA GLY A 49 -10.93 -7.02 15.73
C GLY A 49 -9.74 -6.44 14.96
N MET A 50 -10.01 -5.73 13.86
CA MET A 50 -8.98 -5.06 13.06
C MET A 50 -8.27 -3.95 13.84
N ALA A 51 -9.02 -3.08 14.53
CA ALA A 51 -8.43 -1.99 15.31
C ALA A 51 -7.53 -2.52 16.43
N VAL A 52 -8.00 -3.53 17.17
CA VAL A 52 -7.26 -4.14 18.27
C VAL A 52 -6.01 -4.88 17.75
N LEU A 53 -6.11 -5.64 16.65
CA LEU A 53 -4.95 -6.30 16.05
C LEU A 53 -3.91 -5.30 15.54
N THR A 54 -4.35 -4.25 14.84
CA THR A 54 -3.46 -3.18 14.39
C THR A 54 -2.79 -2.47 15.57
N LEU A 55 -3.53 -2.15 16.64
CA LEU A 55 -2.97 -1.57 17.86
C LEU A 55 -1.97 -2.48 18.55
N ALA A 56 -2.23 -3.79 18.61
CA ALA A 56 -1.28 -4.75 19.16
C ALA A 56 0.04 -4.79 18.36
N LEU A 57 -0.07 -4.75 17.03
CA LEU A 57 1.07 -4.78 16.11
C LEU A 57 1.87 -3.47 16.13
N ASP A 58 1.21 -2.32 16.24
CA ASP A 58 1.89 -1.03 16.31
C ASP A 58 2.47 -0.77 17.71
N GLY A 59 1.80 -1.27 18.75
CA GLY A 59 2.24 -1.14 20.14
C GLY A 59 3.58 -1.81 20.45
N SER A 60 3.94 -2.86 19.71
CA SER A 60 5.24 -3.53 19.85
C SER A 60 6.44 -2.68 19.39
N LYS A 61 6.21 -1.55 18.72
CA LYS A 61 7.27 -0.74 18.08
C LYS A 61 7.84 0.35 18.98
N GLY A 62 7.12 0.77 20.03
CA GLY A 62 7.59 1.89 20.86
C GLY A 62 6.61 2.52 21.85
N THR A 63 5.37 2.03 21.99
CA THR A 63 4.42 2.61 22.96
C THR A 63 4.69 2.18 24.40
N GLY A 64 5.73 1.37 24.66
CA GLY A 64 6.07 0.88 26.00
C GLY A 64 4.97 0.01 26.63
N LEU A 65 4.08 -0.56 25.82
CA LEU A 65 3.04 -1.47 26.32
C LEU A 65 3.71 -2.73 26.89
N SER A 66 3.24 -3.15 28.07
CA SER A 66 3.65 -4.42 28.65
C SER A 66 3.40 -5.58 27.67
N PRO A 67 4.28 -6.59 27.60
CA PRO A 67 4.04 -7.80 26.80
C PRO A 67 2.69 -8.45 27.09
N LEU A 68 2.19 -8.36 28.33
CA LEU A 68 0.86 -8.85 28.70
C LEU A 68 -0.27 -8.05 28.03
N ALA A 69 -0.14 -6.73 27.92
CA ALA A 69 -1.13 -5.89 27.27
C ALA A 69 -1.19 -6.20 25.76
N ILE A 70 -0.04 -6.41 25.12
CA ILE A 70 0.03 -6.82 23.71
C ILE A 70 -0.62 -8.19 23.53
N ALA A 71 -0.29 -9.17 24.37
CA ALA A 71 -0.91 -10.50 24.33
C ALA A 71 -2.43 -10.45 24.52
N GLY A 72 -2.91 -9.62 25.46
CA GLY A 72 -4.34 -9.38 25.68
C GLY A 72 -5.03 -8.76 24.45
N LEU A 73 -4.42 -7.76 23.82
CA LEU A 73 -4.95 -7.17 22.58
C LEU A 73 -4.98 -8.21 21.45
N VAL A 74 -3.90 -8.97 21.24
CA VAL A 74 -3.89 -10.05 20.24
C VAL A 74 -5.01 -11.06 20.51
N ALA A 75 -5.19 -11.49 21.77
CA ALA A 75 -6.26 -12.42 22.14
C ALA A 75 -7.65 -11.85 21.83
N VAL A 76 -7.94 -10.60 22.21
CA VAL A 76 -9.22 -9.93 21.90
C VAL A 76 -9.43 -9.83 20.38
N GLY A 77 -8.39 -9.47 19.63
CA GLY A 77 -8.44 -9.38 18.17
C GLY A 77 -8.73 -10.72 17.49
N VAL A 78 -8.05 -11.79 17.94
CA VAL A 78 -8.27 -13.15 17.44
C VAL A 78 -9.68 -13.65 17.81
N VAL A 79 -10.13 -13.43 19.04
CA VAL A 79 -11.49 -13.79 19.48
C VAL A 79 -12.53 -13.06 18.63
N ALA A 80 -12.39 -11.76 18.37
CA ALA A 80 -13.30 -11.00 17.52
C ALA A 80 -13.35 -11.57 16.09
N LEU A 81 -12.21 -11.98 15.53
CA LEU A 81 -12.16 -12.61 14.21
C LEU A 81 -12.82 -13.99 14.19
N VAL A 82 -12.60 -14.82 15.22
CA VAL A 82 -13.25 -16.13 15.37
C VAL A 82 -14.77 -15.96 15.51
N LEU A 83 -15.23 -15.02 16.34
CA LEU A 83 -16.65 -14.70 16.48
C LEU A 83 -17.24 -14.23 15.15
N TYR A 84 -16.51 -13.43 14.37
CA TYR A 84 -16.94 -13.04 13.03
C TYR A 84 -17.04 -14.25 12.09
N LEU A 85 -16.10 -15.18 12.13
CA LEU A 85 -16.16 -16.41 11.33
C LEU A 85 -17.38 -17.27 11.71
N LEU A 86 -17.69 -17.40 13.00
CA LEU A 86 -18.87 -18.11 13.49
C LEU A 86 -20.17 -17.40 13.06
N HIS A 87 -20.23 -16.07 13.21
CA HIS A 87 -21.34 -15.25 12.74
C HIS A 87 -21.53 -15.36 11.22
N ALA A 88 -20.44 -15.34 10.45
CA ALA A 88 -20.47 -15.44 9.00
C ALA A 88 -20.88 -16.82 8.48
N ARG A 89 -20.65 -17.89 9.26
CA ARG A 89 -21.16 -19.23 8.96
C ARG A 89 -22.66 -19.32 9.15
N ASN A 90 -23.18 -18.73 10.22
CA ASN A 90 -24.61 -18.79 10.53
C ASN A 90 -25.44 -17.78 9.74
N ASN A 91 -24.83 -16.67 9.32
CA ASN A 91 -25.56 -15.55 8.71
C ASN A 91 -25.28 -15.43 7.21
N ASN A 92 -26.27 -15.77 6.39
CA ASN A 92 -26.22 -15.57 4.93
C ASN A 92 -26.05 -14.09 4.52
N ARG A 93 -26.29 -13.15 5.43
CA ARG A 93 -26.17 -11.70 5.24
C ARG A 93 -24.88 -11.08 5.77
N ALA A 94 -23.89 -11.89 6.15
CA ALA A 94 -22.60 -11.40 6.63
C ALA A 94 -21.94 -10.41 5.64
N LEU A 95 -21.28 -9.39 6.19
CA LEU A 95 -20.58 -8.34 5.44
C LEU A 95 -19.61 -8.91 4.39
N PHE A 96 -18.82 -9.92 4.79
CA PHE A 96 -18.02 -10.78 3.92
C PHE A 96 -18.56 -12.20 3.96
N SER A 97 -19.30 -12.58 2.93
CA SER A 97 -19.78 -13.94 2.77
C SER A 97 -18.60 -14.92 2.59
N LEU A 98 -18.67 -16.08 3.25
CA LEU A 98 -17.72 -17.18 3.01
C LEU A 98 -17.70 -17.66 1.55
N LYS A 99 -18.73 -17.32 0.75
CA LYS A 99 -18.77 -17.56 -0.70
C LYS A 99 -17.61 -16.89 -1.44
N LEU A 100 -17.04 -15.79 -0.92
CA LEU A 100 -15.86 -15.14 -1.49
C LEU A 100 -14.64 -16.09 -1.55
N PHE A 101 -14.42 -16.88 -0.49
CA PHE A 101 -13.31 -17.81 -0.41
C PHE A 101 -13.49 -19.07 -1.28
N ARG A 102 -14.72 -19.32 -1.77
CA ARG A 102 -15.00 -20.41 -2.72
C ARG A 102 -14.38 -20.12 -4.09
N THR A 103 -14.24 -18.86 -4.46
CA THR A 103 -13.54 -18.45 -5.68
C THR A 103 -12.04 -18.63 -5.46
N ARG A 104 -11.45 -19.66 -6.08
CA ARG A 104 -10.01 -19.98 -5.93
C ARG A 104 -9.12 -18.78 -6.24
N THR A 105 -9.43 -18.02 -7.29
CA THR A 105 -8.67 -16.83 -7.69
C THR A 105 -8.66 -15.75 -6.61
N PHE A 106 -9.77 -15.58 -5.88
CA PHE A 106 -9.85 -14.66 -4.75
C PHE A 106 -8.96 -15.12 -3.61
N SER A 107 -9.10 -16.37 -3.17
CA SER A 107 -8.31 -16.90 -2.04
C SER A 107 -6.81 -16.91 -2.33
N LEU A 108 -6.41 -17.33 -3.53
CA LEU A 108 -5.01 -17.31 -3.97
C LEU A 108 -4.47 -15.88 -4.11
N GLY A 109 -5.25 -14.98 -4.71
CA GLY A 109 -4.87 -13.58 -4.85
C GLY A 109 -4.78 -12.85 -3.51
N LEU A 110 -5.66 -13.18 -2.57
CA LEU A 110 -5.67 -12.63 -1.22
C LEU A 110 -4.49 -13.13 -0.38
N ALA A 111 -4.18 -14.44 -0.43
CA ALA A 111 -3.02 -15.00 0.25
C ALA A 111 -1.70 -14.50 -0.36
N GLY A 112 -1.59 -14.51 -1.69
CA GLY A 112 -0.43 -13.98 -2.41
C GLY A 112 -0.25 -12.47 -2.20
N GLY A 113 -1.35 -11.72 -2.17
CA GLY A 113 -1.39 -10.31 -1.84
C GLY A 113 -0.95 -10.06 -0.40
N PHE A 114 -1.47 -10.80 0.57
CA PHE A 114 -1.08 -10.70 1.98
C PHE A 114 0.43 -10.93 2.16
N ALA A 115 0.96 -12.03 1.63
CA ALA A 115 2.39 -12.36 1.70
C ALA A 115 3.26 -11.31 0.98
N GLY A 116 2.87 -10.92 -0.24
CA GLY A 116 3.59 -9.91 -1.01
C GLY A 116 3.58 -8.52 -0.37
N ARG A 117 2.52 -8.20 0.39
CA ARG A 117 2.35 -6.90 1.06
C ARG A 117 3.19 -6.76 2.31
N ILE A 118 3.39 -7.83 3.07
CA ILE A 118 4.30 -7.84 4.24
C ILE A 118 5.67 -7.33 3.82
N GLY A 119 6.26 -7.90 2.77
CA GLY A 119 7.56 -7.44 2.25
C GLY A 119 7.51 -6.05 1.62
N SER A 120 6.45 -5.74 0.85
CA SER A 120 6.32 -4.42 0.21
C SER A 120 6.12 -3.27 1.19
N GLY A 121 5.56 -3.54 2.38
CA GLY A 121 5.30 -2.52 3.39
C GLY A 121 6.58 -1.95 4.00
N MET A 122 7.66 -2.73 3.96
CA MET A 122 8.97 -2.35 4.51
C MET A 122 9.74 -1.43 3.57
N LEU A 123 9.66 -1.66 2.26
CA LEU A 123 10.50 -1.00 1.25
C LEU A 123 10.42 0.54 1.25
N PRO A 124 9.23 1.19 1.26
CA PRO A 124 9.14 2.65 1.16
C PRO A 124 9.81 3.37 2.34
N PHE A 125 9.91 2.72 3.49
CA PHE A 125 10.56 3.27 4.67
C PHE A 125 12.03 2.85 4.75
N MET A 126 12.34 1.58 4.47
CA MET A 126 13.70 1.05 4.53
C MET A 126 14.61 1.63 3.46
N THR A 127 14.12 1.85 2.23
CA THR A 127 14.93 2.41 1.14
C THR A 127 15.50 3.79 1.48
N PRO A 128 14.71 4.82 1.86
CA PRO A 128 15.27 6.13 2.21
C PRO A 128 16.11 6.09 3.50
N VAL A 129 15.74 5.27 4.49
CA VAL A 129 16.55 5.11 5.72
C VAL A 129 17.93 4.52 5.38
N PHE A 130 18.00 3.53 4.50
CA PHE A 130 19.26 2.95 4.05
C PHE A 130 20.09 3.95 3.22
N LEU A 131 19.46 4.73 2.33
CA LEU A 131 20.17 5.78 1.59
C LEU A 131 20.72 6.89 2.51
N GLN A 132 19.98 7.27 3.56
CA GLN A 132 20.39 8.34 4.46
C GLN A 132 21.40 7.88 5.52
N ILE A 133 21.09 6.81 6.25
CA ILE A 133 21.92 6.32 7.35
C ILE A 133 23.01 5.38 6.82
N GLY A 134 22.70 4.52 5.85
CA GLY A 134 23.62 3.52 5.31
C GLY A 134 24.63 4.10 4.31
N LEU A 135 24.19 4.96 3.37
CA LEU A 135 25.07 5.61 2.39
C LEU A 135 25.46 7.04 2.74
N GLY A 136 24.95 7.59 3.85
CA GLY A 136 25.24 8.96 4.27
C GLY A 136 24.64 10.06 3.39
N PHE A 137 23.69 9.74 2.51
CA PHE A 137 23.10 10.76 1.64
C PHE A 137 22.24 11.74 2.41
N SER A 138 22.36 13.03 2.04
CA SER A 138 21.42 14.03 2.53
C SER A 138 19.97 13.63 2.19
N PRO A 139 18.98 14.01 3.01
CA PRO A 139 17.57 13.73 2.73
C PRO A 139 17.11 14.23 1.35
N PHE A 140 17.69 15.34 0.86
CA PHE A 140 17.39 15.88 -0.46
C PHE A 140 17.89 14.98 -1.60
N HIS A 141 19.15 14.53 -1.52
CA HIS A 141 19.72 13.61 -2.51
C HIS A 141 19.02 12.25 -2.52
N ALA A 142 18.67 11.71 -1.34
CA ALA A 142 17.89 10.48 -1.24
C ALA A 142 16.50 10.66 -1.89
N GLY A 143 15.84 11.81 -1.70
CA GLY A 143 14.59 12.15 -2.37
C GLY A 143 14.71 12.22 -3.90
N LEU A 144 15.76 12.86 -4.42
CA LEU A 144 16.03 12.91 -5.86
C LEU A 144 16.24 11.52 -6.45
N MET A 145 16.93 10.61 -5.74
CA MET A 145 17.11 9.23 -6.18
C MET A 145 15.81 8.42 -6.23
N MET A 146 14.77 8.82 -5.49
CA MET A 146 13.46 8.18 -5.56
C MET A 146 12.63 8.63 -6.77
N ILE A 147 12.98 9.72 -7.45
CA ILE A 147 12.24 10.21 -8.62
C ILE A 147 12.19 9.14 -9.74
N PRO A 148 13.32 8.55 -10.18
CA PRO A 148 13.30 7.44 -11.14
C PRO A 148 12.38 6.29 -10.75
N MET A 149 12.35 5.91 -9.46
CA MET A 149 11.44 4.87 -8.97
C MET A 149 9.98 5.27 -9.17
N VAL A 150 9.62 6.50 -8.83
CA VAL A 150 8.26 7.02 -9.03
C VAL A 150 7.92 7.05 -10.52
N LEU A 151 8.81 7.56 -11.38
CA LEU A 151 8.63 7.62 -12.83
C LEU A 151 8.40 6.22 -13.43
N GLY A 152 9.21 5.22 -13.05
CA GLY A 152 9.02 3.84 -13.47
C GLY A 152 7.66 3.27 -13.03
N SER A 153 7.25 3.58 -11.79
CA SER A 153 5.94 3.14 -11.29
C SER A 153 4.78 3.79 -12.04
N MET A 154 4.89 5.06 -12.44
CA MET A 154 3.86 5.80 -13.18
C MET A 154 3.76 5.32 -14.62
N GLY A 155 4.90 5.20 -15.33
CA GLY A 155 4.95 4.72 -16.71
C GLY A 155 4.34 3.33 -16.85
N MET A 156 4.63 2.45 -15.89
CA MET A 156 4.14 1.08 -15.91
C MET A 156 2.61 0.96 -15.74
N LYS A 157 1.95 1.91 -15.03
CA LYS A 157 0.50 1.84 -14.79
C LYS A 157 -0.34 1.94 -16.08
N ARG A 158 0.14 2.65 -17.10
CA ARG A 158 -0.56 2.75 -18.40
C ARG A 158 -0.50 1.45 -19.19
N ILE A 159 0.59 0.70 -19.02
CA ILE A 159 0.89 -0.50 -19.82
C ILE A 159 0.50 -1.78 -19.07
N VAL A 160 0.26 -1.72 -17.75
CA VAL A 160 0.02 -2.90 -16.92
C VAL A 160 -1.16 -3.75 -17.41
N VAL A 161 -2.27 -3.12 -17.80
CA VAL A 161 -3.46 -3.83 -18.29
C VAL A 161 -3.16 -4.50 -19.62
N GLN A 162 -2.43 -3.83 -20.52
CA GLN A 162 -2.03 -4.37 -21.82
C GLN A 162 -1.08 -5.57 -21.66
N VAL A 163 -0.08 -5.45 -20.79
CA VAL A 163 0.89 -6.51 -20.48
C VAL A 163 0.19 -7.74 -19.89
N VAL A 164 -0.72 -7.53 -18.94
CA VAL A 164 -1.49 -8.61 -18.32
C VAL A 164 -2.44 -9.28 -19.32
N ASN A 165 -3.05 -8.51 -20.22
CA ASN A 165 -3.93 -9.07 -21.26
C ASN A 165 -3.16 -9.86 -22.32
N HIS A 166 -1.92 -9.45 -22.64
CA HIS A 166 -1.11 -10.10 -23.68
C HIS A 166 -0.36 -11.33 -23.16
N PHE A 167 0.33 -11.23 -22.02
CA PHE A 167 1.13 -12.34 -21.46
C PHE A 167 0.34 -13.24 -20.51
N GLY A 168 -0.81 -12.78 -20.03
CA GLY A 168 -1.63 -13.47 -19.05
C GLY A 168 -1.15 -13.27 -17.61
N TYR A 169 -2.09 -13.31 -16.67
CA TYR A 169 -1.85 -13.05 -15.25
C TYR A 169 -0.75 -13.91 -14.62
N ARG A 170 -0.75 -15.23 -14.89
CA ARG A 170 0.21 -16.16 -14.29
C ARG A 170 1.65 -15.82 -14.66
N ARG A 171 1.93 -15.58 -15.95
CA ARG A 171 3.28 -15.27 -16.44
C ARG A 171 3.76 -13.92 -15.90
N VAL A 172 2.88 -12.92 -15.90
CA VAL A 172 3.20 -11.58 -15.36
C VAL A 172 3.48 -11.62 -13.86
N LEU A 173 2.68 -12.35 -13.06
CA LEU A 173 2.93 -12.47 -11.62
C LEU A 173 4.23 -13.20 -11.31
N VAL A 174 4.54 -14.28 -12.03
CA VAL A 174 5.82 -15.01 -11.86
C VAL A 174 7.00 -14.12 -12.27
N ALA A 175 6.93 -13.49 -13.45
CA ALA A 175 7.99 -12.61 -13.95
C ALA A 175 8.23 -11.41 -13.03
N THR A 176 7.18 -10.79 -12.48
CA THR A 176 7.32 -9.67 -11.54
C THR A 176 7.81 -10.10 -10.16
N THR A 177 7.49 -11.31 -9.71
CA THR A 177 8.03 -11.84 -8.44
C THR A 177 9.52 -12.16 -8.57
N LEU A 178 9.93 -12.80 -9.68
CA LEU A 178 11.34 -13.04 -9.98
C LEU A 178 12.10 -11.74 -10.21
N GLY A 179 11.49 -10.81 -10.97
CA GLY A 179 12.03 -9.47 -11.19
C GLY A 179 12.21 -8.69 -9.89
N LEU A 180 11.30 -8.82 -8.93
CA LEU A 180 11.43 -8.17 -7.63
C LEU A 180 12.63 -8.73 -6.86
N SER A 181 12.81 -10.05 -6.86
CA SER A 181 13.97 -10.70 -6.24
C SER A 181 15.27 -10.22 -6.87
N LEU A 182 15.33 -10.22 -8.21
CA LEU A 182 16.49 -9.76 -8.97
C LEU A 182 16.81 -8.28 -8.68
N VAL A 183 15.82 -7.39 -8.73
CA VAL A 183 16.03 -5.96 -8.50
C VAL A 183 16.41 -5.69 -7.03
N THR A 184 15.86 -6.44 -6.08
CA THR A 184 16.26 -6.33 -4.66
C THR A 184 17.72 -6.73 -4.48
N LEU A 185 18.17 -7.80 -5.13
CA LEU A 185 19.57 -8.22 -5.13
C LEU A 185 20.47 -7.16 -5.79
N LEU A 186 20.07 -6.64 -6.96
CA LEU A 186 20.78 -5.57 -7.67
C LEU A 186 20.89 -4.29 -6.82
N PHE A 187 19.84 -3.94 -6.08
CA PHE A 187 19.87 -2.77 -5.20
C PHE A 187 20.91 -2.94 -4.09
N MET A 188 20.96 -4.11 -3.45
CA MET A 188 21.96 -4.39 -2.42
C MET A 188 23.38 -4.42 -2.98
N THR A 189 23.61 -5.06 -4.14
CA THR A 189 24.94 -5.13 -4.75
C THR A 189 25.42 -3.77 -5.24
N THR A 190 24.58 -2.99 -5.93
CA THR A 190 24.95 -1.65 -6.42
C THR A 190 25.22 -0.67 -5.28
N ALA A 191 24.48 -0.78 -4.17
CA ALA A 191 24.75 0.02 -2.98
C ALA A 191 26.08 -0.32 -2.32
N LEU A 192 26.42 -1.62 -2.21
CA LEU A 192 27.68 -2.07 -1.61
C LEU A 192 28.91 -1.78 -2.48
N LEU A 193 28.77 -1.88 -3.82
CA LEU A 193 29.86 -1.58 -4.77
C LEU A 193 30.07 -0.08 -5.02
N GLY A 194 29.20 0.80 -4.51
CA GLY A 194 29.32 2.25 -4.69
C GLY A 194 29.04 2.73 -6.13
N TRP A 195 28.35 1.93 -6.95
CA TRP A 195 28.02 2.27 -8.34
C TRP A 195 26.80 3.21 -8.42
N TYR A 196 26.96 4.42 -7.93
CA TYR A 196 25.87 5.41 -7.80
C TYR A 196 25.17 5.75 -9.12
N TYR A 197 25.86 5.64 -10.26
CA TYR A 197 25.26 5.88 -11.58
C TYR A 197 24.23 4.82 -12.01
N VAL A 198 24.36 3.58 -11.51
CA VAL A 198 23.45 2.47 -11.85
C VAL A 198 22.23 2.45 -10.93
N LEU A 199 22.34 3.05 -9.73
CA LEU A 199 21.30 3.05 -8.71
C LEU A 199 19.96 3.66 -9.19
N PRO A 200 19.91 4.81 -9.91
CA PRO A 200 18.68 5.34 -10.51
C PRO A 200 17.97 4.35 -11.43
N PHE A 201 18.73 3.60 -12.23
CA PHE A 201 18.17 2.61 -13.16
C PHE A 201 17.58 1.40 -12.41
N VAL A 202 18.27 0.92 -11.37
CA VAL A 202 17.75 -0.14 -10.50
C VAL A 202 16.48 0.30 -9.78
N LEU A 203 16.46 1.53 -9.27
CA LEU A 203 15.29 2.13 -8.62
C LEU A 203 14.12 2.31 -9.59
N PHE A 204 14.39 2.71 -10.85
CA PHE A 204 13.40 2.77 -11.90
C PHE A 204 12.75 1.40 -12.17
N LEU A 205 13.57 0.35 -12.34
CA LEU A 205 13.09 -1.03 -12.50
C LEU A 205 12.29 -1.51 -11.28
N GLN A 206 12.74 -1.17 -10.07
CA GLN A 206 12.02 -1.48 -8.83
C GLN A 206 10.62 -0.87 -8.83
N GLY A 207 10.50 0.39 -9.26
CA GLY A 207 9.22 1.08 -9.41
C GLY A 207 8.27 0.38 -10.39
N MET A 208 8.78 -0.01 -11.55
CA MET A 208 8.02 -0.73 -12.58
C MET A 208 7.52 -2.09 -12.07
N VAL A 209 8.43 -2.90 -11.52
CA VAL A 209 8.11 -4.23 -11.01
C VAL A 209 7.09 -4.16 -9.89
N ASN A 210 7.27 -3.26 -8.93
CA ASN A 210 6.38 -3.14 -7.79
C ASN A 210 4.98 -2.66 -8.20
N SER A 211 4.89 -1.70 -9.13
CA SER A 211 3.62 -1.20 -9.68
C SER A 211 2.85 -2.29 -10.44
N THR A 212 3.54 -3.04 -11.30
CA THR A 212 2.97 -4.17 -12.05
C THR A 212 2.45 -5.25 -11.10
N ARG A 213 3.26 -5.66 -10.12
CA ARG A 213 2.90 -6.70 -9.15
C ARG A 213 1.69 -6.28 -8.32
N PHE A 214 1.68 -5.04 -7.81
CA PHE A 214 0.59 -4.52 -6.99
C PHE A 214 -0.72 -4.47 -7.77
N SER A 215 -0.71 -3.85 -8.96
CA SER A 215 -1.90 -3.72 -9.79
C SER A 215 -2.40 -5.08 -10.28
N SER A 216 -1.50 -5.94 -10.78
CA SER A 216 -1.89 -7.25 -11.32
C SER A 216 -2.43 -8.18 -10.24
N MET A 217 -1.88 -8.12 -9.01
CA MET A 217 -2.38 -8.92 -7.89
C MET A 217 -3.78 -8.45 -7.47
N ASN A 218 -4.01 -7.14 -7.37
CA ASN A 218 -5.32 -6.59 -6.99
C ASN A 218 -6.38 -6.94 -8.03
N THR A 219 -6.07 -6.76 -9.32
CA THR A 219 -7.01 -7.08 -10.39
C THR A 219 -7.26 -8.57 -10.50
N LEU A 220 -6.24 -9.42 -10.38
CA LEU A 220 -6.41 -10.88 -10.37
C LEU A 220 -7.35 -11.32 -9.26
N THR A 221 -7.13 -10.81 -8.04
CA THR A 221 -7.91 -11.19 -6.86
C THR A 221 -9.41 -10.91 -7.06
N LEU A 222 -9.76 -9.82 -7.77
CA LEU A 222 -11.15 -9.40 -7.98
C LEU A 222 -11.74 -9.86 -9.32
N LYS A 223 -10.93 -10.42 -10.23
CA LYS A 223 -11.32 -10.67 -11.62
C LYS A 223 -12.50 -11.63 -11.78
N ASP A 224 -12.48 -12.72 -11.03
CA ASP A 224 -13.47 -13.81 -11.13
C ASP A 224 -14.58 -13.71 -10.07
N LEU A 225 -14.68 -12.57 -9.38
CA LEU A 225 -15.79 -12.31 -8.45
C LEU A 225 -17.02 -11.86 -9.25
N PRO A 226 -18.20 -12.39 -8.94
CA PRO A 226 -19.44 -11.84 -9.49
C PRO A 226 -19.65 -10.41 -8.98
N ASP A 227 -20.28 -9.55 -9.79
CA ASP A 227 -20.41 -8.11 -9.53
C ASP A 227 -21.06 -7.79 -8.17
N ASN A 228 -21.97 -8.66 -7.70
CA ASN A 228 -22.61 -8.54 -6.40
C ASN A 228 -21.65 -8.77 -5.20
N LEU A 229 -20.53 -9.48 -5.40
CA LEU A 229 -19.51 -9.73 -4.37
C LEU A 229 -18.25 -8.89 -4.59
N ALA A 230 -18.08 -8.27 -5.75
CA ALA A 230 -16.87 -7.50 -6.09
C ALA A 230 -16.59 -6.35 -5.09
N SER A 231 -17.63 -5.67 -4.61
CA SER A 231 -17.48 -4.58 -3.62
C SER A 231 -17.06 -5.09 -2.24
N SER A 232 -17.73 -6.14 -1.73
CA SER A 232 -17.34 -6.81 -0.48
C SER A 232 -15.94 -7.41 -0.58
N GLY A 233 -15.59 -8.02 -1.71
CA GLY A 233 -14.26 -8.59 -1.96
C GLY A 233 -13.17 -7.54 -1.97
N ASN A 234 -13.40 -6.40 -2.62
CA ASN A 234 -12.46 -5.28 -2.60
C ASN A 234 -12.29 -4.68 -1.19
N SER A 235 -13.36 -4.63 -0.42
CA SER A 235 -13.33 -4.12 0.96
C SER A 235 -12.53 -5.07 1.87
N LEU A 236 -12.77 -6.38 1.78
CA LEU A 236 -12.01 -7.40 2.48
C LEU A 236 -10.52 -7.38 2.07
N LEU A 237 -10.25 -7.26 0.77
CA LEU A 237 -8.91 -7.11 0.22
C LEU A 237 -8.19 -5.90 0.84
N SER A 238 -8.87 -4.75 0.92
CA SER A 238 -8.31 -3.52 1.51
C SER A 238 -8.04 -3.67 3.02
N MET A 239 -8.93 -4.34 3.75
CA MET A 239 -8.74 -4.62 5.18
C MET A 239 -7.53 -5.50 5.43
N ILE A 240 -7.41 -6.59 4.67
CA ILE A 240 -6.27 -7.50 4.75
C ILE A 240 -4.98 -6.79 4.34
N MET A 241 -5.01 -5.93 3.31
CA MET A 241 -3.85 -5.11 2.97
C MET A 241 -3.43 -4.18 4.09
N GLN A 242 -4.38 -3.57 4.81
CA GLN A 242 -4.05 -2.71 5.95
C GLN A 242 -3.41 -3.53 7.08
N LEU A 243 -3.93 -4.74 7.35
CA LEU A 243 -3.34 -5.66 8.32
C LEU A 243 -1.91 -6.09 7.92
N SER A 244 -1.72 -6.51 6.65
CA SER A 244 -0.41 -6.92 6.13
C SER A 244 0.63 -5.82 6.25
N MET A 245 0.24 -4.56 6.04
CA MET A 245 1.14 -3.43 6.18
C MET A 245 1.56 -3.24 7.64
N SER A 246 0.64 -3.32 8.60
CA SER A 246 0.98 -3.26 10.03
C SER A 246 1.92 -4.39 10.42
N ILE A 247 1.62 -5.64 10.01
CA ILE A 247 2.48 -6.82 10.24
C ILE A 247 3.87 -6.62 9.62
N GLY A 248 3.94 -6.14 8.37
CA GLY A 248 5.21 -5.90 7.67
C GLY A 248 6.11 -4.92 8.42
N VAL A 249 5.55 -3.82 8.93
CA VAL A 249 6.31 -2.86 9.73
C VAL A 249 6.70 -3.43 11.11
N THR A 250 5.86 -4.26 11.73
CA THR A 250 6.20 -4.95 12.99
C THR A 250 7.37 -5.92 12.79
N ILE A 251 7.34 -6.72 11.75
CA ILE A 251 8.44 -7.63 11.37
C ILE A 251 9.70 -6.82 11.06
N ALA A 252 9.59 -5.68 10.37
CA ALA A 252 10.72 -4.78 10.14
C ALA A 252 11.37 -4.32 11.44
N GLY A 253 10.57 -3.86 12.40
CA GLY A 253 11.06 -3.42 13.71
C GLY A 253 11.72 -4.54 14.51
N LEU A 254 11.15 -5.75 14.49
CA LEU A 254 11.74 -6.92 15.14
C LEU A 254 13.07 -7.32 14.47
N LEU A 255 13.12 -7.37 13.15
CA LEU A 255 14.35 -7.68 12.41
C LEU A 255 15.43 -6.62 12.67
N LEU A 256 15.08 -5.34 12.63
CA LEU A 256 16.00 -4.26 12.98
C LEU A 256 16.49 -4.35 14.43
N GLY A 257 15.60 -4.72 15.37
CA GLY A 257 15.98 -4.95 16.76
C GLY A 257 16.99 -6.10 16.91
N LEU A 258 16.77 -7.22 16.20
CA LEU A 258 17.68 -8.37 16.19
C LEU A 258 19.03 -8.04 15.56
N PHE A 259 19.05 -7.41 14.38
CA PHE A 259 20.31 -7.05 13.71
C PHE A 259 21.03 -5.88 14.39
N GLY A 260 20.28 -4.90 14.91
CA GLY A 260 20.83 -3.76 15.64
C GLY A 260 21.48 -4.16 16.97
N SER A 261 20.89 -5.11 17.70
CA SER A 261 21.49 -5.63 18.94
C SER A 261 22.72 -6.53 18.67
N GLN A 262 22.83 -7.16 17.50
CA GLN A 262 24.05 -7.86 17.10
C GLN A 262 25.23 -6.90 16.86
N HIS A 263 25.00 -5.72 16.27
CA HIS A 263 26.07 -4.72 16.12
C HIS A 263 26.52 -4.11 17.47
N VAL A 264 25.60 -3.96 18.44
CA VAL A 264 25.97 -3.53 19.80
C VAL A 264 26.76 -4.62 20.56
N SER A 265 26.57 -5.89 20.20
CA SER A 265 27.27 -7.00 20.85
C SER A 265 28.71 -7.21 20.35
N VAL A 266 29.05 -6.75 19.15
CA VAL A 266 30.41 -6.89 18.58
C VAL A 266 31.36 -5.78 19.06
N ASP A 267 30.85 -4.58 19.40
CA ASP A 267 31.67 -3.47 19.91
C ASP A 267 31.92 -3.51 21.43
N SER A 268 31.57 -4.60 22.12
CA SER A 268 31.86 -4.76 23.55
C SER A 268 33.35 -5.04 23.87
N GLY A 269 34.26 -4.89 22.90
CA GLY A 269 35.70 -5.10 23.07
C GLY A 269 36.48 -3.94 23.69
N THR A 270 35.98 -2.70 23.70
CA THR A 270 36.72 -1.57 24.26
C THR A 270 35.80 -0.47 24.78
N THR A 271 36.01 -0.14 26.06
CA THR A 271 35.58 1.05 26.83
C THR A 271 34.52 0.78 27.90
N LYS A 272 34.96 1.01 29.14
CA LYS A 272 34.32 0.74 30.43
C LYS A 272 32.92 1.37 30.59
N PRO A 273 32.03 0.76 31.38
CA PRO A 273 30.67 1.23 31.59
C PRO A 273 30.67 2.38 32.61
N SER A 274 30.51 3.62 32.16
CA SER A 274 30.01 4.68 33.02
C SER A 274 28.50 4.51 33.17
N LEU A 275 28.11 4.00 34.34
CA LEU A 275 26.79 4.15 34.92
C LEU A 275 26.26 5.58 34.69
N CYS A 276 25.24 5.72 33.84
CA CYS A 276 24.31 6.83 33.90
C CYS A 276 22.89 6.25 33.78
N THR A 277 22.35 5.95 34.94
CA THR A 277 21.01 5.48 35.26
C THR A 277 19.94 6.24 34.45
N PRO A 278 18.96 5.53 33.82
CA PRO A 278 17.96 6.16 32.98
C PRO A 278 16.92 6.87 33.86
N GLY A 279 17.02 8.20 33.96
CA GLY A 279 16.07 8.95 34.81
C GLY A 279 15.90 10.43 34.53
N LEU A 280 16.89 11.17 33.99
CA LEU A 280 16.82 12.64 34.04
C LEU A 280 16.93 13.43 32.73
N ALA A 281 17.20 12.80 31.57
CA ALA A 281 17.36 13.56 30.33
C ALA A 281 16.04 13.93 29.61
N TRP A 282 14.89 13.41 30.04
CA TRP A 282 13.59 13.71 29.42
C TRP A 282 12.83 14.89 30.04
N ARG A 283 13.40 15.63 30.99
CA ARG A 283 12.63 16.63 31.76
C ARG A 283 12.77 18.10 31.35
N LEU A 284 13.60 18.47 30.37
CA LEU A 284 13.73 19.89 29.97
C LEU A 284 13.89 20.06 28.45
N SER A 285 12.82 19.84 27.70
CA SER A 285 12.47 20.57 26.46
C SER A 285 11.18 20.02 25.86
N SER A 286 10.06 20.37 26.49
CA SER A 286 8.77 20.39 25.78
C SER A 286 8.66 21.77 25.12
N PRO A 287 8.54 21.81 23.78
CA PRO A 287 7.19 21.86 23.22
C PRO A 287 6.97 20.91 22.04
N PHE A 288 7.58 19.73 22.03
CA PHE A 288 7.18 18.63 21.13
C PHE A 288 5.99 17.85 21.72
N ARG A 289 4.85 18.54 21.85
CA ARG A 289 3.57 17.95 22.21
C ARG A 289 3.03 17.18 20.99
N ARG A 290 3.01 15.85 21.10
CA ARG A 290 2.15 14.89 20.37
C ARG A 290 1.81 15.29 18.92
N SER A 291 2.71 14.96 17.99
CA SER A 291 2.30 14.51 16.66
C SER A 291 2.84 13.10 16.46
N SER A 292 2.23 12.14 17.17
CA SER A 292 2.12 10.78 16.66
C SER A 292 1.46 10.90 15.29
N LEU A 293 2.21 10.76 14.19
CA LEU A 293 1.71 10.48 12.83
C LEU A 293 2.89 10.48 11.83
N PRO A 294 3.41 9.28 11.48
CA PRO A 294 3.76 8.99 10.09
C PRO A 294 2.65 8.23 9.34
N GLU A 295 1.58 7.75 10.01
CA GLU A 295 0.48 7.01 9.34
C GLU A 295 -0.22 7.81 8.22
N CYS A 296 -0.34 9.14 8.35
CA CYS A 296 -1.08 9.93 7.36
C CYS A 296 -0.39 10.02 5.99
N GLN A 297 0.95 10.01 5.92
CA GLN A 297 1.65 10.03 4.63
C GLN A 297 1.46 8.72 3.86
N THR A 298 1.47 7.58 4.55
CA THR A 298 1.23 6.27 3.93
C THR A 298 -0.23 6.14 3.46
N ILE A 299 -1.21 6.67 4.20
CA ILE A 299 -2.62 6.68 3.77
C ILE A 299 -2.82 7.59 2.55
N ARG A 300 -2.11 8.71 2.42
CA ARG A 300 -2.28 9.65 1.29
C ARG A 300 -1.57 9.22 0.01
N ILE A 301 -0.38 8.65 0.09
CA ILE A 301 0.24 7.96 -1.06
C ILE A 301 -0.65 6.79 -1.48
N LYS A 302 -1.21 6.03 -0.52
CA LYS A 302 -2.23 5.02 -0.82
C LYS A 302 -3.45 5.63 -1.51
N THR A 303 -3.96 6.79 -1.08
CA THR A 303 -5.16 7.43 -1.65
C THR A 303 -4.92 7.97 -3.07
N TRP A 304 -3.73 8.52 -3.34
CA TRP A 304 -3.32 8.94 -4.67
C TRP A 304 -3.07 7.73 -5.58
N LEU A 305 -2.38 6.68 -5.08
CA LEU A 305 -2.29 5.39 -5.77
C LEU A 305 -3.67 4.77 -6.01
N PHE A 306 -4.60 4.87 -5.05
CA PHE A 306 -5.99 4.39 -5.17
C PHE A 306 -6.78 5.20 -6.20
N ARG A 307 -6.50 6.51 -6.34
CA ARG A 307 -7.14 7.36 -7.34
C ARG A 307 -6.61 7.07 -8.74
N VAL A 308 -5.31 6.80 -8.87
CA VAL A 308 -4.75 6.27 -10.12
C VAL A 308 -5.25 4.85 -10.40
N GLU A 309 -5.47 4.01 -9.38
CA GLU A 309 -6.06 2.67 -9.51
C GLU A 309 -7.56 2.72 -9.88
N LYS A 310 -8.33 3.71 -9.39
CA LYS A 310 -9.67 4.02 -9.92
C LYS A 310 -9.62 4.48 -11.37
N GLY A 311 -8.60 5.24 -11.76
CA GLY A 311 -8.31 5.57 -13.17
C GLY A 311 -8.13 4.30 -14.00
N ALA A 312 -7.30 3.36 -13.55
CA ALA A 312 -7.12 2.06 -14.19
C ALA A 312 -8.40 1.19 -14.18
N ARG A 313 -9.25 1.30 -13.15
CA ARG A 313 -10.54 0.60 -13.07
C ARG A 313 -11.55 1.19 -14.06
N ASN A 314 -11.56 2.50 -14.26
CA ASN A 314 -12.33 3.16 -15.31
C ASN A 314 -11.80 2.79 -16.68
N GLU A 315 -10.49 2.59 -16.88
CA GLU A 315 -9.96 2.03 -18.12
C GLU A 315 -10.36 0.56 -18.35
N VAL A 316 -10.44 -0.28 -17.31
CA VAL A 316 -10.92 -1.67 -17.45
C VAL A 316 -12.42 -1.71 -17.75
N LEU A 317 -13.23 -0.85 -17.13
CA LEU A 317 -14.65 -0.72 -17.43
C LEU A 317 -14.86 -0.11 -18.83
N ALA A 318 -14.10 0.91 -19.19
CA ALA A 318 -14.13 1.51 -20.52
C ALA A 318 -13.64 0.52 -21.58
N ALA A 319 -12.64 -0.31 -21.31
CA ALA A 319 -12.19 -1.35 -22.25
C ALA A 319 -13.20 -2.49 -22.40
N ARG A 320 -13.93 -2.85 -21.33
CA ARG A 320 -15.08 -3.78 -21.43
C ARG A 320 -16.22 -3.16 -22.22
N TYR A 321 -16.55 -1.90 -21.96
CA TYR A 321 -17.60 -1.18 -22.68
C TYR A 321 -17.23 -0.98 -24.15
N TYR A 322 -16.01 -0.52 -24.45
CA TYR A 322 -15.50 -0.35 -25.81
C TYR A 322 -15.55 -1.66 -26.60
N ARG A 323 -15.26 -2.81 -25.96
CA ARG A 323 -15.41 -4.12 -26.61
C ARG A 323 -16.87 -4.52 -26.83
N GLN A 324 -17.80 -4.10 -25.97
CA GLN A 324 -19.24 -4.29 -26.18
C GLN A 324 -19.82 -3.36 -27.26
N THR A 325 -19.31 -2.13 -27.39
CA THR A 325 -19.78 -1.16 -28.39
C THR A 325 -19.24 -1.44 -29.79
N VAL A 326 -18.04 -2.03 -29.93
CA VAL A 326 -17.49 -2.42 -31.26
C VAL A 326 -18.35 -3.51 -31.94
N SER A 327 -19.21 -4.23 -31.20
CA SER A 327 -20.18 -5.16 -31.77
C SER A 327 -21.55 -4.56 -32.12
N GLY A 328 -21.78 -3.26 -31.95
CA GLY A 328 -23.10 -2.66 -32.20
C GLY A 328 -23.05 -1.17 -32.56
N ASP A 329 -23.44 -0.88 -33.80
CA ASP A 329 -23.86 0.41 -34.36
C ASP A 329 -22.89 1.62 -34.33
N PHE A 330 -22.44 1.99 -35.53
CA PHE A 330 -21.44 3.03 -35.82
C PHE A 330 -21.93 4.49 -35.71
N ARG A 331 -23.14 4.78 -35.19
CA ARG A 331 -23.69 6.16 -35.23
C ARG A 331 -23.24 7.09 -34.11
N HIS A 332 -22.57 6.61 -33.07
CA HIS A 332 -22.12 7.46 -31.95
C HIS A 332 -20.62 7.82 -31.96
N LEU A 333 -19.87 7.51 -33.02
CA LEU A 333 -18.43 7.82 -33.09
C LEU A 333 -18.10 9.32 -33.19
N HIS A 334 -19.00 10.17 -33.69
CA HIS A 334 -18.67 11.58 -33.94
C HIS A 334 -18.58 12.45 -32.68
N CYS A 335 -19.26 12.12 -31.57
CA CYS A 335 -19.18 12.95 -30.36
C CYS A 335 -17.99 12.63 -29.44
N LEU A 336 -17.39 11.43 -29.53
CA LEU A 336 -16.34 11.01 -28.59
C LEU A 336 -14.92 11.24 -29.13
N ALA A 337 -14.72 11.36 -30.44
CA ALA A 337 -13.43 11.72 -31.01
C ALA A 337 -12.98 13.13 -30.57
N ASP A 338 -13.92 14.09 -30.47
CA ASP A 338 -13.64 15.45 -29.99
C ASP A 338 -13.27 15.49 -28.50
N GLN A 339 -13.80 14.58 -27.68
CA GLN A 339 -13.45 14.50 -26.25
C GLN A 339 -12.04 13.94 -26.01
N TYR A 340 -11.50 13.11 -26.90
CA TYR A 340 -10.14 12.57 -26.76
C TYR A 340 -9.07 13.47 -27.36
N ALA A 341 -9.37 14.25 -28.40
CA ALA A 341 -8.43 15.23 -28.97
C ALA A 341 -8.03 16.32 -27.95
N LEU A 342 -8.92 16.67 -27.01
CA LEU A 342 -8.64 17.67 -25.97
C LEU A 342 -8.02 17.09 -24.68
N GLY A 343 -7.90 15.76 -24.56
CA GLY A 343 -7.34 15.10 -23.36
C GLY A 343 -5.83 14.88 -23.38
N GLY A 344 -5.14 15.18 -24.49
CA GLY A 344 -3.71 14.91 -24.69
C GLY A 344 -2.74 15.97 -24.17
N ALA A 345 -3.21 17.10 -23.61
CA ALA A 345 -2.38 18.29 -23.43
C ALA A 345 -1.92 18.62 -21.99
N TYR A 346 -2.22 17.82 -20.97
CA TYR A 346 -1.81 18.16 -19.59
C TYR A 346 -0.64 17.30 -19.10
N GLN A 347 0.54 17.55 -19.68
CA GLN A 347 1.83 17.30 -19.04
C GLN A 347 2.15 18.49 -18.14
N PHE A 348 2.34 18.27 -16.83
CA PHE A 348 3.40 18.81 -15.97
C PHE A 348 3.28 18.19 -14.57
#